data_AF-W4MCG9-F1
#
_entry.id   AF-W4MCG9-F1
#
_cell.length_a   1.000
_cell.length_b   1.000
_cell.length_c   1.000
_cell.angle_alpha   90.00
_cell.angle_beta   90.00
_cell.angle_gamma   90.00
#
_symmetry.space_group_name_H-M   'P 1'
#
loop_
_entity.id
_entity.type
_entity.pdbx_description
1 polymer ?
#
loop_
_entity_poly.entity_id
_entity_poly.type
_entity_poly.pdbx_seq_one_letter_code
_entity_poly.pdbx_strand_id
1 'polypeptide(L)'
;IIEQSSAPAQRYRLPDGTTFGIIASTTTPFCQSCDRSRLTADGMWYLCLYATEGTDLRQPLREGASAQELAAMITAGWTARRDRGAEVRKALERAGDREALVQLETLRQDPHLEMHTRGG
;
A
#
# COMPACT_ATOMS: atom_id res chain seq x y z
N ILE A 1 12.65 -16.88 14.62
CA ILE A 1 13.83 -16.01 14.39
C ILE A 1 13.37 -14.60 14.68
N ILE A 2 14.04 -13.86 15.59
CA ILE A 2 13.71 -12.45 15.82
C ILE A 2 14.53 -11.63 14.81
N GLU A 3 13.86 -11.04 13.84
CA GLU A 3 14.46 -10.13 12.85
C GLU A 3 13.96 -8.71 13.14
N GLN A 4 14.88 -7.75 13.25
CA GLN A 4 14.55 -6.33 13.34
C GLN A 4 14.74 -5.70 11.97
N SER A 5 13.72 -5.78 11.11
CA SER A 5 13.68 -5.16 9.79
C SER A 5 12.29 -4.63 9.47
N SER A 6 12.14 -3.88 8.37
CA SER A 6 10.83 -3.44 7.86
C SER A 6 10.05 -4.55 7.15
N ALA A 7 10.59 -5.77 7.11
CA ALA A 7 9.91 -6.91 6.50
C ALA A 7 8.67 -7.31 7.32
N PRO A 8 7.49 -7.46 6.70
CA PRO A 8 6.27 -7.81 7.42
C PRO A 8 6.19 -9.31 7.81
N ALA A 9 7.15 -10.12 7.38
CA ALA A 9 7.11 -11.57 7.54
C ALA A 9 7.57 -12.00 8.95
N GLN A 10 6.76 -12.80 9.63
CA GLN A 10 7.19 -13.53 10.81
C GLN A 10 8.00 -14.77 10.37
N ARG A 11 9.24 -14.91 10.83
CA ARG A 11 10.16 -15.96 10.36
C ARG A 11 10.32 -17.10 11.36
N TYR A 12 10.24 -18.31 10.84
CA TYR A 12 10.31 -19.57 11.56
C TYR A 12 11.48 -20.40 11.04
N ARG A 13 12.06 -21.22 11.92
CA ARG A 13 13.11 -22.19 11.59
C ARG A 13 12.67 -23.55 12.09
N LEU A 14 12.71 -24.54 11.21
CA LEU A 14 12.42 -25.93 11.52
C LEU A 14 13.67 -26.64 12.09
N PRO A 15 13.52 -27.79 12.78
CA PRO A 15 14.65 -28.54 13.35
C PRO A 15 15.69 -29.00 12.32
N ASP A 16 15.27 -29.20 11.06
CA ASP A 16 16.14 -29.56 9.93
C ASP A 16 16.96 -28.38 9.36
N GLY A 17 16.77 -27.17 9.90
CA GLY A 17 17.43 -25.94 9.45
C GLY A 17 16.64 -25.14 8.42
N THR A 18 15.55 -25.67 7.86
CA THR A 18 14.70 -24.97 6.88
C THR A 18 14.10 -23.70 7.50
N THR A 19 14.13 -22.59 6.76
CA THR A 19 13.57 -21.30 7.20
C THR A 19 12.46 -20.86 6.26
N PHE A 20 11.33 -20.45 6.82
CA PHE A 20 10.19 -19.91 6.07
C PHE A 20 9.60 -18.69 6.79
N GLY A 21 8.76 -17.94 6.09
CA GLY A 21 8.10 -16.74 6.63
C GLY A 21 6.60 -16.75 6.35
N ILE A 22 5.82 -16.22 7.29
CA ILE A 22 4.38 -16.01 7.12
C ILE A 22 4.11 -14.51 7.12
N ILE A 23 3.40 -14.02 6.10
CA ILE A 23 2.92 -12.64 6.02
C ILE A 23 1.41 -12.65 6.27
N ALA A 24 1.00 -12.31 7.49
CA ALA A 24 -0.40 -12.32 7.92
C ALA A 24 -1.12 -11.00 7.58
N SER A 25 -1.09 -10.57 6.32
CA SER A 25 -1.55 -9.23 5.89
C SER A 25 -3.03 -8.94 6.15
N THR A 26 -3.88 -9.96 6.26
CA THR A 26 -5.32 -9.85 6.52
C THR A 26 -5.66 -10.01 8.00
N THR A 27 -5.14 -11.04 8.66
CA THR A 27 -5.45 -11.37 10.05
C THR A 27 -4.65 -10.56 11.05
N THR A 28 -3.43 -10.13 10.71
CA THR A 28 -2.57 -9.28 11.55
C THR A 28 -1.93 -8.18 10.70
N PRO A 29 -2.70 -7.14 10.33
CA PRO A 29 -2.19 -6.02 9.54
C PRO A 29 -1.00 -5.32 10.20
N PHE A 30 -0.13 -4.74 9.37
CA PHE A 30 1.09 -4.04 9.76
C PHE A 30 1.10 -2.58 9.26
N CYS A 31 -0.07 -1.96 9.08
CA CYS A 31 -0.15 -0.60 8.52
C CYS A 31 0.58 0.42 9.38
N GLN A 32 0.51 0.28 10.71
CA GLN A 32 1.17 1.18 11.67
C GLN A 32 2.69 1.33 11.45
N SER A 33 3.38 0.27 11.04
CA SER A 33 4.82 0.28 10.77
C SER A 33 5.15 0.31 9.27
N CYS A 34 4.15 0.48 8.40
CA CYS A 34 4.35 0.46 6.96
C CYS A 34 5.06 1.74 6.51
N ASP A 35 6.22 1.59 5.89
CA ASP A 35 7.10 2.64 5.37
C ASP A 35 7.11 2.72 3.84
N ARG A 36 6.15 2.05 3.18
CA ARG A 36 6.10 1.92 1.71
C ARG A 36 5.17 2.94 1.06
N SER A 37 5.62 3.47 -0.07
CA SER A 37 4.78 4.09 -1.11
C SER A 37 5.00 3.38 -2.45
N ARG A 38 4.17 3.68 -3.44
CA ARG A 38 4.24 3.11 -4.79
C ARG A 38 4.20 4.24 -5.82
N LEU A 39 5.07 4.16 -6.83
CA LEU A 39 4.96 4.97 -8.04
C LEU A 39 4.63 4.04 -9.22
N THR A 40 3.56 4.31 -9.95
CA THR A 40 3.20 3.55 -11.14
C THR A 40 4.05 3.98 -12.34
N ALA A 41 4.09 3.16 -13.38
CA ALA A 41 4.89 3.43 -14.58
C ALA A 41 4.46 4.70 -15.33
N ASP A 42 3.19 5.09 -15.21
CA ASP A 42 2.63 6.31 -15.77
C ASP A 42 2.72 7.52 -14.83
N GLY A 43 3.31 7.36 -13.64
CA GLY A 43 3.73 8.45 -12.76
C GLY A 43 2.77 8.82 -11.64
N MET A 44 1.80 7.95 -11.34
CA MET A 44 0.89 8.13 -10.21
C MET A 44 1.52 7.59 -8.92
N TRP A 45 1.59 8.45 -7.90
CA TRP A 45 2.14 8.12 -6.59
C TRP A 45 1.03 7.78 -5.59
N TYR A 46 1.15 6.62 -4.95
CA TYR A 46 0.20 6.09 -3.98
C TYR A 46 0.89 5.82 -2.64
N LEU A 47 0.16 6.08 -1.56
CA LEU A 47 0.62 5.91 -0.18
C LEU A 47 0.17 4.60 0.46
N CYS A 48 -0.60 3.79 -0.28
CA CYS A 48 -1.19 2.56 0.21
C CYS A 48 -1.51 1.60 -0.94
N LEU A 49 -1.44 0.29 -0.68
CA LEU A 49 -1.92 -0.73 -1.62
C LEU A 49 -3.44 -0.72 -1.80
N TYR A 50 -4.17 -0.08 -0.88
CA TYR A 50 -5.63 0.05 -0.88
C TYR A 50 -6.11 1.46 -1.26
N ALA A 51 -5.20 2.36 -1.68
CA ALA A 51 -5.55 3.73 -2.04
C ALA A 51 -6.31 3.78 -3.38
N THR A 52 -7.49 4.39 -3.39
CA THR A 52 -8.30 4.62 -4.59
C THR A 52 -7.91 5.88 -5.35
N GLU A 53 -7.05 6.70 -4.77
CA GLU A 53 -6.57 7.96 -5.34
C GLU A 53 -5.05 8.04 -5.22
N GLY A 54 -4.42 8.71 -6.19
CA GLY A 54 -2.98 8.91 -6.23
C GLY A 54 -2.64 10.34 -6.67
N THR A 55 -1.41 10.77 -6.39
CA THR A 55 -0.89 12.08 -6.81
C THR A 55 -0.12 11.94 -8.11
N ASP A 56 -0.46 12.73 -9.13
CA ASP A 56 0.34 12.79 -10.36
C ASP A 56 1.66 13.53 -10.10
N LEU A 57 2.77 12.80 -10.12
CA LEU A 57 4.11 13.39 -10.03
C LEU A 57 4.74 13.62 -11.41
N ARG A 58 4.20 13.00 -12.46
CA ARG A 58 4.72 13.08 -13.82
C ARG A 58 4.36 14.40 -14.48
N GLN A 59 3.13 14.89 -14.32
CA GLN A 59 2.72 16.16 -14.93
C GLN A 59 3.58 17.33 -14.43
N PRO A 60 3.72 17.58 -13.11
CA PRO A 60 4.58 18.66 -12.62
C PRO A 60 6.04 18.51 -13.06
N LEU A 61 6.57 17.28 -13.04
CA LEU A 61 7.93 17.00 -13.53
C LEU A 61 8.09 17.39 -15.02
N ARG A 62 7.10 17.07 -15.86
CA ARG A 62 7.12 17.39 -17.30
C ARG A 62 6.89 18.86 -17.60
N GLU A 63 6.17 19.55 -16.72
CA GLU A 63 5.96 21.01 -16.78
C GLU A 63 7.17 21.81 -16.29
N GLY A 64 8.22 21.13 -15.81
CA GLY A 64 9.49 21.75 -15.43
C GLY A 64 9.61 22.08 -13.95
N ALA A 65 8.82 21.44 -13.08
CA ALA A 65 8.98 21.57 -11.64
C ALA A 65 10.42 21.22 -11.21
N SER A 66 10.98 22.05 -10.35
CA SER A 66 12.29 21.85 -9.74
C SER A 66 12.30 20.64 -8.80
N ALA A 67 13.50 20.14 -8.52
CA ALA A 67 13.67 19.07 -7.53
C ALA A 67 13.13 19.45 -6.15
N GLN A 68 13.24 20.72 -5.78
CA GLN A 68 12.74 21.27 -4.51
C GLN A 68 11.21 21.25 -4.45
N GLU A 69 10.53 21.62 -5.54
CA GLU A 69 9.07 21.57 -5.63
C GLU A 69 8.56 20.13 -5.56
N LEU A 70 9.18 19.21 -6.31
CA LEU A 70 8.84 17.79 -6.24
C LEU A 70 9.08 17.20 -4.85
N ALA A 71 10.21 17.52 -4.21
CA ALA A 71 10.51 17.09 -2.86
C ALA A 71 9.50 17.64 -1.84
N ALA A 72 9.05 18.88 -1.99
CA ALA A 72 8.03 19.47 -1.15
C ALA A 72 6.67 18.75 -1.30
N MET A 73 6.25 18.44 -2.52
CA MET A 73 5.02 17.68 -2.78
C MET A 73 5.07 16.29 -2.13
N ILE A 74 6.18 15.55 -2.32
CA ILE A 74 6.36 14.21 -1.75
C ILE A 74 6.38 14.29 -0.22
N THR A 75 7.12 15.24 0.35
CA THR A 75 7.22 15.39 1.81
C THR A 75 5.86 15.74 2.42
N ALA A 76 5.13 16.67 1.81
CA ALA A 76 3.80 17.05 2.26
C ALA A 76 2.82 15.86 2.20
N GLY A 77 2.78 15.14 1.08
CA GLY A 77 1.91 13.97 0.93
C GLY A 77 2.26 12.86 1.92
N TRP A 78 3.54 12.58 2.12
CA TRP A 78 4.00 11.55 3.05
C TRP A 78 3.67 11.90 4.50
N THR A 79 3.84 13.17 4.88
CA THR A 79 3.56 13.64 6.25
C THR A 79 2.06 13.68 6.54
N ALA A 80 1.22 13.94 5.53
CA ALA A 80 -0.23 13.92 5.65
C ALA A 80 -0.85 12.51 5.61
N ARG A 81 -0.03 11.48 5.34
CA ARG A 81 -0.46 10.09 5.18
C ARG A 81 -1.21 9.59 6.41
N ARG A 82 -2.42 9.07 6.18
CA ARG A 82 -3.26 8.43 7.21
C ARG A 82 -3.74 7.04 6.79
N ASP A 83 -3.16 6.52 5.70
CA ASP A 83 -3.54 5.28 5.08
C ASP A 83 -3.31 4.07 5.98
N ARG A 84 -4.35 3.25 6.10
CA ARG A 84 -4.34 2.01 6.89
C ARG A 84 -5.33 0.99 6.33
N GLY A 85 -5.28 0.80 5.02
CA GLY A 85 -6.28 0.05 4.27
C GLY A 85 -6.55 -1.38 4.79
N ALA A 86 -5.50 -2.15 5.09
CA ALA A 86 -5.69 -3.50 5.64
C ALA A 86 -6.35 -3.50 7.03
N GLU A 87 -6.06 -2.50 7.88
CA GLU A 87 -6.70 -2.36 9.19
C GLU A 87 -8.17 -1.97 9.06
N VAL A 88 -8.47 -1.03 8.16
CA VAL A 88 -9.86 -0.62 7.85
C VAL A 88 -10.65 -1.81 7.32
N ARG A 89 -10.08 -2.57 6.37
CA ARG A 89 -10.74 -3.77 5.83
C ARG A 89 -10.98 -4.84 6.88
N LYS A 90 -10.02 -5.08 7.77
CA LYS A 90 -10.19 -6.01 8.90
C LYS A 90 -11.29 -5.54 9.86
N ALA A 91 -11.43 -4.23 10.06
CA ALA A 91 -12.51 -3.68 10.89
C ALA A 91 -13.90 -3.95 10.27
N LEU A 92 -14.04 -3.78 8.95
CA LEU A 92 -15.28 -4.10 8.22
C LEU A 92 -15.61 -5.60 8.30
N GLU A 93 -14.60 -6.47 8.22
CA GLU A 93 -14.79 -7.92 8.36
C GLU A 93 -15.38 -8.31 9.71
N ARG A 94 -14.91 -7.67 10.80
CA ARG A 94 -15.46 -7.87 12.15
C ARG A 94 -16.90 -7.39 12.28
N ALA A 95 -17.30 -6.39 11.49
CA ALA A 95 -18.66 -5.87 11.45
C ALA A 95 -19.59 -6.73 10.58
N GLY A 96 -19.06 -7.63 9.76
CA GLY A 96 -19.83 -8.40 8.78
C GLY A 96 -20.08 -7.68 7.45
N ASP A 97 -19.51 -6.48 7.28
CA ASP A 97 -19.76 -5.57 6.14
C ASP A 97 -18.63 -5.60 5.10
N ARG A 98 -17.85 -6.69 5.06
CA ARG A 98 -16.70 -6.77 4.14
C ARG A 98 -17.16 -7.11 2.72
N GLU A 99 -17.14 -6.12 1.84
CA GLU A 99 -17.34 -6.28 0.40
C GLU A 99 -16.04 -6.13 -0.42
N ALA A 100 -16.16 -6.27 -1.74
CA ALA A 100 -15.09 -5.92 -2.67
C ALA A 100 -14.60 -4.49 -2.43
N LEU A 101 -13.28 -4.25 -2.47
CA LEU A 101 -12.74 -2.91 -2.24
C LEU A 101 -13.21 -1.90 -3.29
N VAL A 102 -13.22 -2.33 -4.54
CA VAL A 102 -13.70 -1.58 -5.70
C VAL A 102 -14.56 -2.52 -6.50
N GLN A 103 -15.74 -2.05 -6.93
CA GLN A 103 -16.67 -2.86 -7.71
C GLN A 103 -16.11 -3.11 -9.13
N LEU A 104 -16.50 -4.22 -9.73
CA LEU A 104 -15.98 -4.65 -11.04
C LEU A 104 -16.24 -3.63 -12.14
N GLU A 105 -17.39 -2.96 -12.11
CA GLU A 105 -17.77 -1.93 -13.07
C GLU A 105 -16.82 -0.74 -12.99
N THR A 106 -16.48 -0.30 -11.78
CA THR A 106 -15.56 0.81 -11.54
C THR A 106 -14.12 0.44 -11.92
N LEU A 107 -13.69 -0.79 -11.62
CA LEU A 107 -12.36 -1.29 -12.02
C LEU A 107 -12.16 -1.26 -13.53
N ARG A 108 -13.20 -1.55 -14.31
CA ARG A 108 -13.14 -1.50 -15.79
C ARG A 108 -13.04 -0.08 -16.34
N GLN A 109 -13.47 0.92 -15.58
CA GLN A 109 -13.48 2.32 -16.00
C GLN A 109 -12.16 3.02 -15.66
N ASP A 110 -11.50 2.60 -14.59
CA ASP A 110 -10.26 3.21 -14.12
C ASP A 110 -9.16 2.16 -13.89
N PRO A 111 -8.18 2.05 -14.80
CA PRO A 111 -7.08 1.10 -14.67
C PRO A 111 -6.17 1.40 -13.46
N HIS A 112 -6.22 2.62 -12.89
CA HIS A 112 -5.47 2.95 -11.68
C HIS A 112 -5.99 2.22 -10.43
N LEU A 113 -7.21 1.69 -10.49
CA LEU A 113 -7.83 0.91 -9.42
C LEU A 113 -7.57 -0.60 -9.56
N GLU A 114 -7.10 -1.08 -10.72
CA GLU A 114 -6.91 -2.53 -10.98
C GLU A 114 -5.92 -3.18 -10.02
N MET A 115 -4.98 -2.43 -9.45
CA MET A 115 -3.99 -2.95 -8.52
C MET A 115 -4.59 -3.49 -7.21
N HIS A 116 -5.87 -3.23 -6.95
CA HIS A 116 -6.61 -3.78 -5.80
C HIS A 116 -7.16 -5.19 -6.01
N THR A 117 -7.18 -5.70 -7.24
CA THR A 117 -7.82 -7.00 -7.56
C THR A 117 -6.95 -8.22 -7.29
N ARG A 118 -5.63 -8.04 -7.10
CA ARG A 118 -4.68 -9.15 -6.91
C ARG A 118 -4.02 -9.19 -5.53
N GLY A 119 -4.37 -8.25 -4.65
CA GLY A 119 -3.71 -8.03 -3.36
C GLY A 119 -4.69 -8.00 -2.18
N GLY A 120 -5.54 -9.01 -2.04
CA GLY A 120 -6.42 -9.17 -0.88
C GLY A 120 -7.54 -10.18 -1.06
#